data_AF-A0AAW9EE68-F1
#
_entry.id   AF-A0AAW9EE68-F1
#
_cell.length_a   1.000
_cell.length_b   1.000
_cell.length_c   1.000
_cell.angle_alpha   90.00
_cell.angle_beta   90.00
_cell.angle_gamma   90.00
#
_symmetry.space_group_name_H-M   'P 1'
#
loop_
_entity.id
_entity.type
_entity.pdbx_description
1 polymer ?
#
loop_
_entity_poly.entity_id
_entity_poly.type
_entity_poly.pdbx_seq_one_letter_code
_entity_poly.pdbx_strand_id
1 'polypeptide(L)' 'SIHCTELRLLTKALRPLPDKFHGLQDQEARYRQRYLDLISNDESRKTFKVRSQILAGIRQFMVGRGFMEVETPMMQVIP' A
#
# COMPACT_ATOMS: atom_id res chain seq x y z
N SER A 1 -2.05 -13.07 -25.27
CA SER A 1 -3.40 -12.49 -25.13
C SER A 1 -4.30 -13.51 -24.47
N ILE A 2 -5.39 -13.08 -23.84
CA ILE A 2 -6.47 -13.96 -23.42
C ILE A 2 -7.65 -13.69 -24.36
N HIS A 3 -8.21 -14.74 -24.97
CA HIS A 3 -9.37 -14.65 -25.86
C HIS A 3 -10.60 -15.13 -25.09
N CYS A 4 -11.52 -14.22 -24.81
CA CYS A 4 -12.66 -14.47 -23.94
C CYS A 4 -13.95 -14.58 -24.76
N THR A 5 -14.82 -15.53 -24.40
CA THR A 5 -16.18 -15.63 -24.95
C THR A 5 -17.19 -14.77 -24.18
N GLU A 6 -16.91 -14.47 -22.91
CA GLU A 6 -17.79 -13.69 -22.03
C GLU A 6 -16.96 -12.77 -21.12
N LEU A 7 -17.53 -11.62 -20.76
CA LEU A 7 -17.01 -10.69 -19.76
C LEU A 7 -18.11 -10.31 -18.78
N ARG A 8 -17.81 -10.41 -17.47
CA ARG A 8 -18.68 -9.94 -16.39
C ARG A 8 -18.04 -8.78 -15.66
N LEU A 9 -18.77 -7.65 -15.57
CA LEU A 9 -18.34 -6.51 -14.76
C LEU A 9 -18.44 -6.87 -13.27
N LEU A 10 -17.31 -6.86 -12.57
CA LEU A 10 -17.27 -7.09 -11.12
C LEU A 10 -17.65 -5.83 -10.34
N THR A 11 -17.02 -4.69 -10.68
CA THR A 11 -17.24 -3.40 -10.02
C THR A 11 -17.10 -2.25 -11.01
N LYS A 12 -18.04 -1.29 -10.97
CA LYS A 12 -18.01 -0.08 -11.80
C LYS A 12 -17.26 1.05 -11.09
N ALA A 13 -16.35 1.73 -11.79
CA ALA A 13 -15.79 3.00 -11.32
C ALA A 13 -16.83 4.12 -11.47
N LEU A 14 -17.20 4.78 -10.37
CA LEU A 14 -18.21 5.85 -10.37
C LEU A 14 -17.64 7.23 -10.73
N ARG A 15 -16.31 7.38 -10.65
CA ARG A 15 -15.59 8.60 -11.00
C ARG A 15 -14.48 8.26 -12.00
N PRO A 16 -14.15 9.14 -12.94
CA PRO A 16 -13.02 8.92 -13.84
C PRO A 16 -11.73 8.80 -13.02
N LEU A 17 -10.87 7.87 -13.40
CA LEU A 17 -9.54 7.77 -12.82
C LEU A 17 -8.68 8.95 -13.30
N PRO A 18 -7.76 9.48 -12.47
CA PRO A 18 -6.80 10.47 -12.90
C PRO A 18 -5.93 9.91 -14.03
N ASP A 19 -5.43 10.81 -14.89
CA ASP A 19 -4.59 10.43 -16.02
C ASP A 19 -3.36 9.63 -15.54
N LYS A 20 -3.14 8.46 -16.14
CA LYS A 20 -2.05 7.56 -15.78
C LYS A 20 -0.67 8.16 -16.09
N PHE A 21 -0.58 9.07 -17.05
CA PHE A 21 0.69 9.61 -17.52
C PHE A 21 1.18 10.77 -16.67
N HIS A 22 0.29 11.67 -16.26
CA HIS A 22 0.64 12.83 -15.44
C HIS A 22 0.51 12.56 -13.93
N GLY A 23 -0.23 11.51 -13.55
CA GLY A 23 -0.44 11.11 -12.17
C GLY A 23 -1.17 12.16 -11.33
N LEU A 24 -1.41 11.85 -10.06
CA LEU A 24 -1.73 12.88 -9.06
C LEU A 24 -0.44 13.63 -8.75
N GLN A 25 -0.17 14.75 -9.41
CA GLN A 25 1.04 15.55 -9.13
C GLN A 25 0.95 16.26 -7.78
N ASP A 26 -0.27 16.67 -7.41
CA ASP A 26 -0.51 17.30 -6.12
C ASP A 26 -0.26 16.32 -4.96
N GLN A 27 0.76 16.64 -4.16
CA GLN A 27 1.16 15.85 -3.01
C GLN A 27 0.04 15.75 -1.96
N GLU A 28 -0.75 16.81 -1.78
CA GLU A 28 -1.86 16.79 -0.83
C GLU A 28 -2.95 15.81 -1.28
N ALA A 29 -3.37 15.87 -2.54
CA ALA A 29 -4.31 14.92 -3.11
C ALA A 29 -3.81 13.47 -3.02
N ARG A 30 -2.52 13.19 -3.29
CA ARG A 30 -1.93 11.84 -3.12
C ARG A 30 -2.06 11.32 -1.70
N TYR A 31 -1.86 12.19 -0.70
CA TYR A 31 -1.89 11.79 0.70
C TYR A 31 -3.32 11.64 1.22
N ARG A 32 -4.25 12.50 0.77
CA ARG A 32 -5.68 12.41 1.11
C ARG A 32 -6.39 11.27 0.39
N GLN A 33 -5.99 10.95 -0.84
CA GLN A 33 -6.61 9.93 -1.69
C GLN A 33 -5.60 8.83 -2.05
N ARG A 34 -5.01 8.20 -1.03
CA ARG A 34 -3.96 7.18 -1.20
C ARG A 34 -4.36 6.03 -2.13
N TYR A 35 -5.64 5.65 -2.15
CA TYR A 35 -6.13 4.60 -3.04
C TYR A 35 -5.95 4.95 -4.53
N LEU A 36 -6.12 6.22 -4.91
CA LEU A 36 -5.85 6.66 -6.29
C LEU A 36 -4.37 6.64 -6.59
N ASP A 37 -3.54 7.16 -5.68
CA ASP A 37 -2.07 7.13 -5.79
C ASP A 37 -1.56 5.69 -5.99
N LEU A 38 -2.08 4.72 -5.22
CA LEU A 38 -1.69 3.31 -5.36
C LEU A 38 -2.15 2.64 -6.67
N ILE A 39 -3.22 3.15 -7.30
CA ILE A 39 -3.70 2.65 -8.60
C ILE A 39 -2.86 3.22 -9.75
N SER A 40 -2.52 4.52 -9.69
CA SER A 40 -1.85 5.24 -10.78
C SER A 40 -0.32 5.28 -10.68
N ASN A 41 0.25 5.13 -9.49
CA ASN A 41 1.68 5.32 -9.23
C ASN A 41 2.35 4.01 -8.76
N ASP A 42 3.05 3.35 -9.69
CA ASP A 42 3.78 2.11 -9.41
C ASP A 42 4.97 2.31 -8.46
N GLU A 43 5.60 3.48 -8.46
CA GLU A 43 6.70 3.80 -7.53
C GLU A 43 6.18 3.85 -6.09
N SER A 44 5.04 4.52 -5.86
CA SER A 44 4.40 4.56 -4.55
C SER A 44 4.03 3.15 -4.08
N ARG A 45 3.44 2.33 -4.97
CA ARG A 45 3.15 0.92 -4.68
C ARG A 45 4.41 0.13 -4.32
N LYS A 46 5.51 0.32 -5.05
CA LYS A 46 6.80 -0.32 -4.77
C LYS A 46 7.34 0.08 -3.41
N THR A 47 7.26 1.35 -3.03
CA THR A 47 7.67 1.84 -1.70
C THR A 47 6.93 1.13 -0.58
N PHE A 48 5.61 0.97 -0.67
CA PHE A 48 4.84 0.22 0.34
C PHE A 48 5.19 -1.27 0.37
N LYS A 49 5.42 -1.89 -0.80
CA LYS A 49 5.88 -3.29 -0.88
C LYS A 49 7.23 -3.48 -0.19
N VAL A 50 8.19 -2.60 -0.48
CA VAL A 50 9.52 -2.63 0.14
C VAL A 50 9.43 -2.41 1.64
N ARG A 51 8.60 -1.46 2.12
CA ARG A 51 8.36 -1.25 3.55
C ARG A 51 7.85 -2.52 4.24
N SER A 52 6.89 -3.21 3.63
CA SER A 52 6.37 -4.48 4.17
C SER A 52 7.46 -5.55 4.23
N GLN A 53 8.28 -5.67 3.19
CA GLN A 53 9.41 -6.62 3.15
C GLN A 53 10.47 -6.32 4.21
N ILE A 54 10.79 -5.04 4.45
CA ILE A 54 11.72 -4.62 5.50
C ILE A 54 11.21 -5.05 6.88
N LEU A 55 9.95 -4.76 7.20
CA LEU A 55 9.35 -5.15 8.49
C LEU A 55 9.34 -6.68 8.67
N ALA A 56 8.99 -7.42 7.61
CA ALA A 56 9.04 -8.87 7.64
C ALA A 56 10.47 -9.40 7.87
N GLY A 57 11.47 -8.81 7.19
CA GLY A 57 12.88 -9.18 7.35
C GLY A 57 13.41 -8.94 8.76
N ILE A 58 13.08 -7.80 9.37
CA ILE A 58 13.46 -7.48 10.76
C ILE A 58 12.84 -8.50 11.73
N ARG A 59 11.54 -8.77 11.59
CA ARG A 59 10.86 -9.76 12.44
C ARG A 59 11.50 -11.14 12.32
N GLN A 60 11.72 -11.62 11.10
CA GLN A 60 12.36 -12.92 10.85
C GLN A 60 13.77 -12.99 11.45
N PHE A 61 14.56 -11.92 11.32
CA PHE A 61 15.90 -11.83 11.89
C PHE A 61 15.91 -11.96 13.42
N MET A 62 14.97 -11.31 14.10
CA MET A 62 14.85 -11.32 15.56
C MET A 62 14.28 -12.65 16.07
N VAL A 63 13.23 -13.18 15.44
CA VAL A 63 12.65 -14.48 15.77
C VAL A 63 13.68 -15.60 15.60
N GLY A 64 14.49 -15.55 14.54
CA GLY A 64 15.59 -16.51 14.34
C GLY A 64 16.69 -16.46 15.41
N ARG A 65 16.69 -15.44 16.28
CA ARG A 65 17.60 -15.29 17.42
C ARG A 65 16.92 -15.53 18.78
N GLY A 66 15.68 -16.02 18.79
CA GLY A 66 14.94 -16.33 20.01
C GLY A 66 14.31 -15.12 20.70
N PHE A 67 14.22 -13.96 20.03
CA PHE A 67 13.45 -12.83 20.56
C PHE A 67 11.94 -13.10 20.46
N MET A 68 11.21 -12.68 21.48
CA MET A 68 9.75 -12.73 21.53
C MET A 68 9.17 -11.35 21.15
N GLU A 69 8.29 -11.30 20.14
CA GLU A 69 7.56 -10.08 19.78
C GLU A 69 6.52 -9.76 20.87
N VAL A 70 6.48 -8.52 21.33
CA VAL A 70 5.56 -8.05 22.38
C VAL A 70 4.91 -6.74 21.95
N GLU A 71 3.66 -6.54 22.35
CA GLU A 71 2.94 -5.27 22.20
C GLU A 71 2.90 -4.57 23.56
N THR A 72 3.26 -3.29 23.58
CA THR A 72 3.20 -2.45 24.79
C THR A 72 2.12 -1.39 24.65
N PRO A 73 1.59 -0.84 25.76
CA PRO A 73 0.58 0.22 25.68
C PRO A 73 1.08 1.44 24.90
N MET A 74 0.29 1.88 23.91
CA MET A 74 0.62 3.02 23.05
C MET A 74 0.43 4.38 23.75
N MET A 75 -0.41 4.44 24.80
CA MET A 75 -0.65 5.64 25.58
C MET A 75 0.02 5.50 26.95
N GLN A 76 0.86 6.48 27.29
CA GLN A 76 1.54 6.54 28.58
C GLN A 76 0.99 7.71 29.38
N VAL A 77 0.79 7.47 30.68
CA VAL A 77 0.30 8.49 31.62
C VAL A 77 1.38 9.53 31.98
N ILE A 78 2.64 9.23 31.68
CA ILE A 78 3.79 10.07 31.99
C ILE A 78 4.68 10.13 30.73
N PRO A 79 5.26 11.30 30.39
CA PRO A 79 6.27 11.43 29.34
C PRO A 79 7.53 10.61 29.61
#